data_AF-A0A5A7VIV9-F1
#
_entry.id   AF-A0A5A7VIV9-F1
#
_cell.length_a   1.000
_cell.length_b   1.000
_cell.length_c   1.000
_cell.angle_alpha   90.00
_cell.angle_beta   90.00
_cell.angle_gamma   90.00
#
_symmetry.space_group_name_H-M   'P 1'
#
loop_
_entity.id
_entity.type
_entity.pdbx_description
1 polymer ?
#
loop_
_entity_poly.entity_id
_entity_poly.type
_entity_poly.pdbx_seq_one_letter_code
_entity_poly.pdbx_strand_id
1 'polypeptide(L)'
;MRTHGTLATWNDDRGFGFIEPAVGTEQIFVHISAFPRDGIRPCIGEMISFEIDLRGDGKKRAVRVMRPGSRGTAHRTRRPRPTASRQSPLTAVASLLLLAAIGWYGYSRLTAHDVTDSTPIPAPAAREVPYTPAADPTPAAPAPASRPVAPAPVVPPAVPALADTPVQPLHCDGRTYCSQMHSCAEATFFIRQCPGTRMDGNHDGVPCESQWCTGEAD
;
A
#
# COMPACT_ATOMS: atom_id res chain seq x y z
N MET A 1 23.22 28.43 -17.95
CA MET A 1 24.41 28.04 -18.75
C MET A 1 24.92 26.70 -18.23
N ARG A 2 25.43 25.83 -19.11
CA ARG A 2 26.00 24.53 -18.72
C ARG A 2 27.51 24.62 -18.65
N THR A 3 28.08 23.95 -17.68
CA THR A 3 29.52 23.85 -17.44
C THR A 3 29.87 22.38 -17.29
N HIS A 4 31.07 22.01 -17.71
CA HIS A 4 31.61 20.66 -17.55
C HIS A 4 32.68 20.67 -16.45
N GLY A 5 32.84 19.54 -15.79
CA GLY A 5 33.83 19.35 -14.74
C GLY A 5 33.96 17.88 -14.39
N THR A 6 34.79 17.61 -13.39
CA THR A 6 35.10 16.26 -12.93
C THR A 6 34.66 16.10 -11.48
N LEU A 7 34.04 14.97 -11.14
CA LEU A 7 33.66 14.68 -9.77
C LEU A 7 34.93 14.38 -8.94
N ALA A 8 35.36 15.33 -8.10
CA ALA A 8 36.61 15.21 -7.35
C ALA A 8 36.45 14.34 -6.08
N THR A 9 35.31 14.49 -5.40
CA THR A 9 35.03 13.77 -4.16
C THR A 9 33.57 13.33 -4.14
N TRP A 10 33.32 12.13 -3.63
CA TRP A 10 31.98 11.58 -3.46
C TRP A 10 31.86 10.83 -2.12
N ASN A 11 30.76 11.04 -1.42
CA ASN A 11 30.37 10.29 -0.24
C ASN A 11 29.05 9.58 -0.54
N ASP A 12 29.11 8.26 -0.67
CA ASP A 12 27.96 7.42 -1.02
C ASP A 12 26.91 7.37 0.10
N ASP A 13 27.34 7.26 1.35
CA ASP A 13 26.44 7.11 2.50
C ASP A 13 25.56 8.33 2.71
N ARG A 14 26.16 9.53 2.55
CA ARG A 14 25.46 10.81 2.68
C ARG A 14 24.93 11.33 1.35
N GLY A 15 25.28 10.70 0.23
CA GLY A 15 24.78 11.03 -1.11
C GLY A 15 25.17 12.43 -1.61
N PHE A 16 26.38 12.90 -1.35
CA PHE A 16 26.85 14.19 -1.85
C PHE A 16 28.33 14.17 -2.22
N GLY A 17 28.75 15.18 -2.98
CA GLY A 17 30.14 15.33 -3.40
C GLY A 17 30.47 16.74 -3.84
N PHE A 18 31.65 16.87 -4.43
CA PHE A 18 32.18 18.12 -4.95
C PHE A 18 32.70 17.92 -6.37
N ILE A 19 32.32 18.84 -7.25
CA ILE A 19 32.72 18.86 -8.64
C ILE A 19 33.77 19.95 -8.83
N GLU A 20 34.86 19.60 -9.48
CA GLU A 20 35.87 20.53 -9.93
C GLU A 20 35.51 20.97 -11.37
N PRO A 21 35.07 22.23 -11.57
CA PRO A 21 34.73 22.72 -12.90
C PRO A 21 35.98 22.83 -13.76
N ALA A 22 35.86 22.61 -15.07
CA ALA A 22 36.97 22.83 -16.01
C ALA A 22 37.37 24.32 -16.12
N VAL A 23 36.48 25.23 -15.71
CA VAL A 23 36.69 26.66 -15.70
C VAL A 23 36.43 27.19 -14.30
N GLY A 24 37.50 27.53 -13.59
CA GLY A 24 37.49 28.02 -12.20
C GLY A 24 38.18 27.06 -11.23
N THR A 25 38.44 27.53 -10.01
CA THR A 25 39.09 26.75 -8.94
C THR A 25 38.14 26.43 -7.77
N GLU A 26 36.92 26.99 -7.80
CA GLU A 26 35.94 26.77 -6.74
C GLU A 26 35.24 25.43 -6.94
N GLN A 27 35.29 24.59 -5.90
CA GLN A 27 34.55 23.33 -5.90
C GLN A 27 33.06 23.57 -5.76
N ILE A 28 32.27 22.91 -6.61
CA ILE A 28 30.83 23.08 -6.67
C ILE A 28 30.17 21.90 -5.97
N PHE A 29 29.33 22.20 -4.99
CA PHE A 29 28.60 21.18 -4.24
C PHE A 29 27.60 20.46 -5.16
N VAL A 30 27.56 19.13 -5.08
CA VAL A 30 26.57 18.31 -5.80
C VAL A 30 25.91 17.32 -4.84
N HIS A 31 24.62 17.12 -5.01
CA HIS A 31 23.84 16.13 -4.26
C HIS A 31 23.39 15.01 -5.20
N ILE A 32 23.19 13.79 -4.68
CA ILE A 32 22.74 12.62 -5.47
C ILE A 32 21.44 12.90 -6.24
N SER A 33 20.58 13.76 -5.70
CA SER A 33 19.34 14.17 -6.37
C SER A 33 19.55 14.98 -7.65
N ALA A 34 20.74 15.56 -7.85
CA ALA A 34 21.07 16.30 -9.05
C ALA A 34 21.50 15.38 -10.21
N PHE A 35 21.88 14.13 -9.89
CA PHE A 35 22.20 13.10 -10.88
C PHE A 35 20.94 12.49 -11.50
N PRO A 36 21.04 11.95 -12.73
CA PRO A 36 19.97 11.14 -13.31
C PRO A 36 19.62 9.96 -12.41
N ARG A 37 18.34 9.56 -12.37
CA ARG A 37 17.90 8.35 -11.66
C ARG A 37 18.07 7.12 -12.55
N ASP A 38 19.28 6.94 -13.07
CA ASP A 38 19.69 5.80 -13.90
C ASP A 38 20.10 4.58 -13.06
N GLY A 39 20.21 4.73 -11.75
CA GLY A 39 20.65 3.67 -10.83
C GLY A 39 22.17 3.45 -10.84
N ILE A 40 22.91 4.31 -11.55
CA ILE A 40 24.36 4.28 -11.59
C ILE A 40 24.87 5.18 -10.46
N ARG A 41 25.75 4.65 -9.61
CA ARG A 41 26.37 5.46 -8.54
C ARG A 41 27.38 6.44 -9.15
N PRO A 42 27.53 7.66 -8.60
CA PRO A 42 28.55 8.61 -9.07
C PRO A 42 29.96 8.10 -8.77
N CYS A 43 30.85 8.18 -9.75
CA CYS A 43 32.24 7.74 -9.60
C CYS A 43 33.18 8.94 -9.48
N ILE A 44 34.13 8.89 -8.55
CA ILE A 44 35.21 9.89 -8.47
C ILE A 44 36.03 9.83 -9.77
N GLY A 45 36.41 11.00 -10.30
CA GLY A 45 37.09 11.13 -11.58
C GLY A 45 36.16 11.14 -12.80
N GLU A 46 34.84 11.02 -12.61
CA GLU A 46 33.88 11.05 -13.71
C GLU A 46 33.69 12.47 -14.26
N MET A 47 33.82 12.62 -15.57
CA MET A 47 33.48 13.87 -16.26
C MET A 47 31.97 14.01 -16.35
N ILE A 48 31.42 15.15 -15.96
CA ILE A 48 29.98 15.43 -15.96
C ILE A 48 29.69 16.85 -16.43
N SER A 49 28.54 17.03 -17.08
CA SER A 49 27.99 18.34 -17.45
C SER A 49 26.90 18.73 -16.46
N PHE A 50 26.93 19.95 -15.94
CA PHE A 50 25.98 20.41 -14.94
C PHE A 50 25.65 21.89 -15.13
N GLU A 51 24.61 22.35 -14.44
CA GLU A 51 24.24 23.76 -14.36
C GLU A 51 24.52 24.28 -12.95
N ILE A 52 24.98 25.52 -12.83
CA ILE A 52 25.29 26.15 -11.55
C ILE A 52 24.07 26.95 -11.10
N ASP A 53 23.58 26.64 -9.92
CA ASP A 53 22.51 27.37 -9.23
C ASP A 53 23.08 28.03 -7.97
N LEU A 54 22.67 29.26 -7.70
CA LEU A 54 23.12 30.04 -6.55
C LEU A 54 22.07 29.92 -5.45
N ARG A 55 22.43 29.31 -4.32
CA ARG A 55 21.55 29.32 -3.14
C ARG A 55 21.52 30.73 -2.53
N GLY A 56 20.47 31.06 -1.79
CA GLY A 56 20.34 32.33 -1.06
C GLY A 56 21.53 32.67 -0.14
N ASP A 57 22.32 31.66 0.26
CA ASP A 57 23.53 31.79 1.07
C ASP A 57 24.81 32.05 0.26
N GLY A 58 24.70 32.29 -1.05
CA GLY A 58 25.84 32.51 -1.97
C GLY A 58 26.60 31.24 -2.38
N LYS A 59 26.27 30.07 -1.83
CA LYS A 59 26.90 28.80 -2.17
C LYS A 59 26.43 28.30 -3.54
N LYS A 60 27.39 27.98 -4.42
CA LYS A 60 27.16 27.38 -5.73
C LYS A 60 26.81 25.90 -5.60
N ARG A 61 25.71 25.47 -6.22
CA ARG A 61 25.32 24.06 -6.31
C ARG A 61 25.16 23.63 -7.76
N ALA A 62 25.64 22.43 -8.06
CA ALA A 62 25.39 21.78 -9.33
C ALA A 62 23.98 21.18 -9.35
N VAL A 63 23.23 21.50 -10.39
CA VAL A 63 21.90 20.97 -10.69
C VAL A 63 21.86 20.42 -12.11
N ARG A 64 20.90 19.52 -12.39
CA ARG A 64 20.70 18.90 -13.71
C ARG A 64 21.99 18.30 -14.27
N VAL A 65 22.64 17.43 -13.49
CA VAL A 65 23.88 16.75 -13.89
C VAL A 65 23.57 15.76 -15.02
N MET A 66 24.44 15.70 -16.02
CA MET A 66 24.38 14.80 -17.16
C MET A 66 25.74 14.11 -17.35
N ARG A 67 25.71 12.79 -17.50
CA ARG A 67 26.90 11.99 -17.79
C ARG A 67 27.17 12.00 -19.30
N PRO A 68 28.40 12.26 -19.77
CA PRO A 68 28.76 12.18 -21.18
C PRO A 68 28.57 10.73 -21.65
N GLY A 69 27.85 10.54 -22.75
CA GLY A 69 27.55 9.21 -23.28
C GLY A 69 26.29 8.54 -22.72
N SER A 70 25.60 9.15 -21.73
CA SER A 70 24.20 8.81 -21.50
C SER A 70 23.37 9.35 -22.66
N ARG A 71 23.39 8.61 -23.78
CA ARG A 71 22.28 8.66 -24.73
C ARG A 71 21.09 8.29 -23.89
N GLY A 72 20.33 9.31 -23.47
CA GLY A 72 19.22 9.14 -22.57
C GLY A 72 18.46 7.92 -23.04
N THR A 73 18.35 6.92 -22.17
CA THR A 73 17.31 5.93 -22.31
C THR A 73 16.01 6.73 -22.29
N ALA A 74 15.62 7.19 -23.47
CA ALA A 74 14.25 7.45 -23.78
C ALA A 74 13.52 6.20 -23.32
N HIS A 75 12.44 6.43 -22.57
CA HIS A 75 11.52 5.46 -22.02
C HIS A 75 11.72 5.19 -20.52
N ARG A 76 10.74 5.50 -19.65
CA ARG A 76 9.33 5.73 -19.89
C ARG A 76 8.98 7.20 -19.73
N THR A 77 8.41 7.78 -20.79
CA THR A 77 7.37 8.79 -20.59
C THR A 77 6.46 8.24 -19.50
N ARG A 78 6.49 8.89 -18.34
CA ARG A 78 5.47 8.71 -17.32
C ARG A 78 4.17 8.96 -18.08
N ARG A 79 3.44 7.89 -18.41
CA ARG A 79 2.08 8.00 -18.96
C ARG A 79 1.43 9.07 -18.08
N PRO A 80 0.98 10.20 -18.63
CA PRO A 80 0.34 11.21 -17.80
C PRO A 80 -0.72 10.44 -17.02
N ARG A 81 -0.58 10.43 -15.69
CA ARG A 81 -1.63 9.96 -14.80
C ARG A 81 -2.87 10.67 -15.33
N PRO A 82 -3.94 9.97 -15.76
CA PRO A 82 -5.11 10.65 -16.27
C PRO A 82 -5.44 11.69 -15.21
N THR A 83 -5.25 12.96 -15.58
CA THR A 83 -5.58 14.07 -14.71
C THR A 83 -7.01 13.81 -14.38
N ALA A 84 -7.30 13.49 -13.11
CA ALA A 84 -8.64 13.31 -12.63
C ALA A 84 -9.39 14.54 -13.15
N SER A 85 -10.24 14.32 -14.16
CA SER A 85 -10.95 15.39 -14.81
C SER A 85 -11.67 16.08 -13.67
N ARG A 86 -11.35 17.35 -13.41
CA ARG A 86 -12.16 18.18 -12.53
C ARG A 86 -13.53 18.21 -13.18
N GLN A 87 -14.37 17.24 -12.83
CA GLN A 87 -15.77 17.23 -13.21
C GLN A 87 -16.32 18.51 -12.60
N SER A 88 -16.77 19.39 -13.48
CA SER A 88 -17.32 20.67 -13.06
C SER A 88 -18.49 20.39 -12.11
N PRO A 89 -18.67 21.17 -11.03
CA PRO A 89 -19.74 20.92 -10.06
C PRO A 89 -21.14 20.88 -10.72
N LEU A 90 -21.28 21.52 -11.89
CA LEU A 90 -22.48 21.48 -12.73
C LEU A 90 -22.83 20.07 -13.24
N THR A 91 -21.86 19.22 -13.61
CA THR A 91 -22.16 17.86 -14.08
C THR A 91 -22.61 16.95 -12.94
N ALA A 92 -22.08 17.15 -11.73
CA ALA A 92 -22.50 16.40 -10.55
C ALA A 92 -23.94 16.75 -10.16
N VAL A 93 -24.30 18.04 -10.17
CA VAL A 93 -25.67 18.50 -9.87
C VAL A 93 -26.66 18.01 -10.92
N ALA A 94 -26.32 18.11 -12.22
CA ALA A 94 -27.19 17.61 -13.30
C ALA A 94 -27.45 16.10 -13.18
N SER A 95 -26.43 15.31 -12.81
CA SER A 95 -26.56 13.86 -12.60
C SER A 95 -27.49 13.53 -11.42
N LEU A 96 -27.38 14.30 -10.33
CA LEU A 96 -28.17 14.11 -9.12
C LEU A 96 -29.64 14.49 -9.34
N LEU A 97 -29.89 15.58 -10.08
CA LEU A 97 -31.23 15.98 -10.51
C LEU A 97 -31.88 14.96 -11.45
N LEU A 98 -31.11 14.37 -12.38
CA LEU A 98 -31.60 13.34 -13.28
C LEU A 98 -32.03 12.07 -12.51
N LEU A 99 -31.21 11.62 -11.56
CA LEU A 99 -31.53 10.45 -10.72
C LEU A 99 -32.76 10.72 -9.84
N ALA A 100 -32.88 11.91 -9.26
CA ALA A 100 -34.05 12.30 -8.49
C ALA A 100 -35.33 12.32 -9.35
N ALA A 101 -35.25 12.84 -10.59
CA ALA A 101 -36.37 12.85 -11.52
C ALA A 101 -36.80 11.42 -11.93
N ILE A 102 -35.84 10.53 -12.19
CA ILE A 102 -36.12 9.11 -12.50
C ILE A 102 -36.75 8.41 -11.29
N GLY A 103 -36.21 8.63 -10.09
CA GLY A 103 -36.75 8.09 -8.84
C GLY A 103 -38.17 8.58 -8.57
N TRP A 104 -38.43 9.88 -8.75
CA TRP A 104 -39.76 10.47 -8.62
C TRP A 104 -40.74 9.92 -9.67
N TYR A 105 -40.30 9.78 -10.92
CA TYR A 105 -41.12 9.20 -11.98
C TYR A 105 -41.47 7.74 -11.68
N GLY A 106 -40.51 6.94 -11.21
CA GLY A 106 -40.75 5.58 -10.75
C GLY A 106 -41.72 5.53 -9.56
N TYR A 107 -41.48 6.35 -8.53
CA TYR A 107 -42.33 6.42 -7.34
C TYR A 107 -43.78 6.79 -7.68
N SER A 108 -43.99 7.82 -8.50
CA SER A 108 -45.33 8.25 -8.91
C SER A 108 -46.07 7.21 -9.75
N ARG A 109 -45.36 6.41 -10.56
CA ARG A 109 -45.94 5.26 -11.26
C ARG A 109 -46.35 4.13 -10.32
N LEU A 110 -45.58 3.90 -9.25
CA LEU A 110 -45.86 2.89 -8.24
C LEU A 110 -47.06 3.27 -7.35
N THR A 111 -47.20 4.54 -6.96
CA THR A 111 -48.31 4.99 -6.10
C THR A 111 -49.63 5.24 -6.85
N ALA A 112 -49.63 5.20 -8.19
CA ALA A 112 -50.83 5.36 -8.99
C ALA A 112 -51.72 4.10 -9.06
N HIS A 113 -51.41 3.05 -8.29
CA HIS A 113 -52.06 1.74 -8.42
C HIS A 113 -53.27 1.48 -7.51
N ASP A 114 -53.63 2.34 -6.57
CA ASP A 114 -54.78 2.08 -5.70
C ASP A 114 -55.75 3.26 -5.69
N VAL A 115 -56.84 3.13 -6.46
CA VAL A 115 -58.25 3.36 -6.06
C VAL A 115 -59.07 3.13 -7.33
N THR A 116 -59.39 1.88 -7.65
CA THR A 116 -60.63 1.60 -8.37
C THR A 116 -61.13 0.22 -7.96
N ASP A 117 -62.40 0.22 -7.59
CA ASP A 117 -63.30 -0.93 -7.46
C ASP A 117 -63.35 -1.64 -6.10
N SER A 118 -64.22 -1.11 -5.23
CA SER A 118 -64.91 -1.90 -4.22
C SER A 118 -66.35 -2.09 -4.67
N THR A 119 -66.61 -3.21 -5.32
CA THR A 119 -67.95 -3.74 -5.54
C THR A 119 -68.55 -4.15 -4.17
N PRO A 120 -69.75 -3.70 -3.77
CA PRO A 120 -70.34 -4.10 -2.50
C PRO A 120 -70.95 -5.50 -2.62
N ILE A 121 -70.41 -6.47 -1.88
CA ILE A 121 -71.02 -7.81 -1.69
C ILE A 121 -71.97 -7.74 -0.49
N PRO A 122 -73.23 -8.22 -0.58
CA PRO A 122 -74.19 -8.14 0.51
C PRO A 122 -73.87 -9.14 1.63
N ALA A 123 -74.11 -8.70 2.87
CA ALA A 123 -73.82 -9.41 4.10
C ALA A 123 -74.60 -10.73 4.24
N PRO A 124 -73.96 -11.86 4.63
CA PRO A 124 -74.66 -12.99 5.18
C PRO A 124 -74.86 -12.85 6.70
N ALA A 125 -76.09 -13.19 7.12
CA ALA A 125 -76.60 -13.08 8.48
C ALA A 125 -75.82 -13.90 9.51
N ALA A 126 -75.75 -13.35 10.72
CA ALA A 126 -75.14 -13.92 11.91
C ALA A 126 -75.78 -15.26 12.30
N ARG A 127 -74.93 -16.23 12.64
CA ARG A 127 -75.30 -17.40 13.43
C ARG A 127 -74.36 -17.48 14.62
N GLU A 128 -74.93 -17.31 15.80
CA GLU A 128 -74.28 -17.51 17.10
C GLU A 128 -73.87 -18.98 17.24
N VAL A 129 -72.60 -19.23 17.56
CA VAL A 129 -72.11 -20.56 17.96
C VAL A 129 -71.69 -20.48 19.43
N PRO A 130 -72.22 -21.34 20.32
CA PRO A 130 -71.89 -21.32 21.73
C PRO A 130 -70.45 -21.77 21.99
N TYR A 131 -69.79 -21.01 22.87
CA TYR A 131 -68.51 -21.31 23.49
C TYR A 131 -68.55 -22.65 24.25
N THR A 132 -67.62 -23.56 23.93
CA THR A 132 -67.30 -24.74 24.74
C THR A 132 -65.99 -24.50 25.49
N PRO A 133 -65.91 -24.80 26.80
CA PRO A 133 -64.70 -24.55 27.57
C PRO A 133 -63.68 -25.69 27.46
N ALA A 134 -62.42 -25.24 27.41
CA ALA A 134 -61.13 -25.87 27.67
C ALA A 134 -61.09 -27.35 28.11
N ALA A 135 -60.32 -28.14 27.35
CA ALA A 135 -59.65 -29.35 27.84
C ALA A 135 -58.13 -29.07 27.93
N ASP A 136 -57.55 -29.55 29.03
CA ASP A 136 -56.21 -29.31 29.55
C ASP A 136 -55.03 -29.51 28.57
N PRO A 137 -53.98 -28.67 28.64
CA PRO A 137 -52.65 -29.05 28.22
C PRO A 137 -51.85 -29.73 29.35
N THR A 138 -51.46 -30.98 29.07
CA THR A 138 -50.49 -31.82 29.76
C THR A 138 -49.26 -31.05 30.28
N PRO A 139 -48.77 -31.30 31.52
CA PRO A 139 -47.56 -30.67 32.02
C PRO A 139 -46.31 -31.30 31.39
N ALA A 140 -45.51 -30.48 30.70
CA ALA A 140 -44.17 -30.81 30.28
C ALA A 140 -43.23 -30.90 31.50
N ALA A 141 -42.41 -31.96 31.53
CA ALA A 141 -41.45 -32.25 32.57
C ALA A 141 -40.36 -31.15 32.71
N PRO A 142 -39.81 -30.95 33.93
CA PRO A 142 -38.77 -29.95 34.17
C PRO A 142 -37.38 -30.41 33.67
N ALA A 143 -36.68 -29.50 32.99
CA ALA A 143 -35.26 -29.62 32.68
C ALA A 143 -34.40 -29.53 33.95
N PRO A 144 -33.29 -30.29 34.08
CA PRO A 144 -32.43 -30.20 35.25
C PRO A 144 -31.54 -28.96 35.22
N ALA A 145 -31.41 -28.34 36.39
CA ALA A 145 -30.55 -27.19 36.67
C ALA A 145 -29.06 -27.52 36.50
N SER A 146 -28.36 -26.67 35.76
CA SER A 146 -26.91 -26.67 35.59
C SER A 146 -26.21 -26.34 36.91
N ARG A 147 -25.28 -27.20 37.33
CA ARG A 147 -24.37 -26.95 38.45
C ARG A 147 -23.39 -25.81 38.11
N PRO A 148 -22.98 -24.98 39.08
CA PRO A 148 -21.85 -24.07 38.89
C PRO A 148 -20.54 -24.86 38.94
N VAL A 149 -19.82 -24.90 37.82
CA VAL A 149 -18.44 -25.37 37.77
C VAL A 149 -17.55 -24.29 38.40
N ALA A 150 -16.82 -24.67 39.45
CA ALA A 150 -15.85 -23.80 40.12
C ALA A 150 -14.72 -23.39 39.15
N PRO A 151 -14.14 -22.18 39.29
CA PRO A 151 -13.05 -21.74 38.43
C PRO A 151 -11.79 -22.58 38.70
N ALA A 152 -11.29 -23.25 37.65
CA ALA A 152 -9.99 -23.89 37.67
C ALA A 152 -8.87 -22.85 37.85
N PRO A 153 -7.74 -23.21 38.48
CA PRO A 153 -6.63 -22.28 38.68
C PRO A 153 -6.05 -21.83 37.34
N VAL A 154 -5.88 -20.52 37.20
CA VAL A 154 -5.24 -19.87 36.06
C VAL A 154 -3.78 -20.30 36.02
N VAL A 155 -3.48 -21.28 35.16
CA VAL A 155 -2.12 -21.58 34.73
C VAL A 155 -1.73 -20.49 33.72
N PRO A 156 -0.59 -19.80 33.86
CA PRO A 156 -0.14 -18.86 32.84
C PRO A 156 0.04 -19.62 31.51
N PRO A 157 -0.37 -19.05 30.36
CA PRO A 157 -0.20 -19.74 29.09
C PRO A 157 1.29 -20.01 28.89
N ALA A 158 1.62 -21.29 28.78
CA ALA A 158 2.90 -21.72 28.27
C ALA A 158 3.12 -21.03 26.93
N VAL A 159 4.26 -20.34 26.82
CA VAL A 159 4.75 -19.77 25.57
C VAL A 159 4.62 -20.86 24.50
N PRO A 160 3.90 -20.62 23.38
CA PRO A 160 3.79 -21.64 22.35
C PRO A 160 5.21 -21.89 21.84
N ALA A 161 5.71 -23.10 22.09
CA ALA A 161 6.90 -23.60 21.43
C ALA A 161 6.74 -23.37 19.92
N LEU A 162 7.75 -22.75 19.33
CA LEU A 162 7.81 -22.39 17.92
C LEU A 162 7.18 -23.50 17.07
N ALA A 163 6.08 -23.14 16.40
CA ALA A 163 5.48 -23.99 15.40
C ALA A 163 6.50 -24.22 14.30
N ASP A 164 7.02 -25.44 14.27
CA ASP A 164 7.81 -26.04 13.20
C ASP A 164 7.00 -25.91 11.91
N THR A 165 7.23 -24.82 11.18
CA THR A 165 6.54 -24.54 9.93
C THR A 165 7.24 -25.38 8.86
N PRO A 166 6.49 -26.10 7.98
CA PRO A 166 7.11 -26.98 7.00
C PRO A 166 8.07 -26.17 6.11
N VAL A 167 9.37 -26.50 6.21
CA VAL A 167 10.44 -25.94 5.41
C VAL A 167 10.18 -26.35 3.96
N GLN A 168 9.50 -25.49 3.22
CA GLN A 168 9.40 -25.63 1.76
C GLN A 168 10.84 -25.64 1.20
N PRO A 169 11.17 -26.52 0.26
CA PRO A 169 12.49 -26.53 -0.35
C PRO A 169 12.73 -25.17 -1.03
N LEU A 170 13.64 -24.38 -0.46
CA LEU A 170 14.03 -23.08 -0.99
C LEU A 170 15.06 -23.29 -2.10
N HIS A 171 14.79 -22.75 -3.29
CA HIS A 171 15.68 -22.79 -4.44
C HIS A 171 16.06 -21.39 -4.89
N CYS A 172 17.22 -21.29 -5.55
CA CYS A 172 17.74 -20.02 -6.05
C CYS A 172 16.98 -19.58 -7.30
N ASP A 173 15.81 -18.97 -7.11
CA ASP A 173 14.93 -18.52 -8.19
C ASP A 173 15.32 -17.13 -8.77
N GLY A 174 16.57 -16.68 -8.56
CA GLY A 174 17.08 -15.42 -9.10
C GLY A 174 16.58 -14.14 -8.40
N ARG A 175 15.89 -14.26 -7.26
CA ARG A 175 15.48 -13.11 -6.44
C ARG A 175 16.68 -12.50 -5.73
N THR A 176 16.85 -11.18 -5.86
CA THR A 176 18.04 -10.45 -5.37
C THR A 176 17.73 -9.24 -4.50
N TYR A 177 16.45 -8.90 -4.29
CA TYR A 177 16.01 -7.75 -3.49
C TYR A 177 15.02 -8.15 -2.39
N CYS A 178 15.05 -7.44 -1.25
CA CYS A 178 14.22 -7.72 -0.07
C CYS A 178 12.72 -7.75 -0.32
N SER A 179 12.22 -6.89 -1.22
CA SER A 179 10.79 -6.86 -1.54
C SER A 179 10.26 -8.12 -2.22
N GLN A 180 11.12 -9.05 -2.61
CA GLN A 180 10.75 -10.31 -3.28
C GLN A 180 10.67 -11.50 -2.31
N MET A 181 10.99 -11.29 -1.03
CA MET A 181 11.00 -12.33 -0.01
C MET A 181 9.77 -12.21 0.86
N HIS A 182 9.42 -13.27 1.58
CA HIS A 182 8.24 -13.30 2.43
C HIS A 182 8.58 -13.58 3.90
N SER A 183 9.85 -13.86 4.22
CA SER A 183 10.29 -14.11 5.59
C SER A 183 11.80 -13.88 5.81
N CYS A 184 12.18 -13.66 7.08
CA CYS A 184 13.59 -13.51 7.47
C CYS A 184 14.41 -14.78 7.21
N ALA A 185 13.89 -15.96 7.58
CA ALA A 185 14.57 -17.24 7.38
C ALA A 185 14.81 -17.55 5.89
N GLU A 186 13.86 -17.20 5.02
CA GLU A 186 14.02 -17.28 3.56
C GLU A 186 15.11 -16.32 3.09
N ALA A 187 15.14 -15.09 3.61
CA ALA A 187 16.18 -14.12 3.27
C ALA A 187 17.58 -14.59 3.64
N THR A 188 17.75 -15.16 4.84
CA THR A 188 19.03 -15.72 5.29
C THR A 188 19.47 -16.92 4.45
N PHE A 189 18.54 -17.75 3.98
CA PHE A 189 18.87 -18.87 3.09
C PHE A 189 19.48 -18.38 1.77
N PHE A 190 18.89 -17.38 1.13
CA PHE A 190 19.35 -16.91 -0.18
C PHE A 190 20.74 -16.27 -0.13
N ILE A 191 21.10 -15.54 0.93
CA ILE A 191 22.46 -14.98 1.06
C ILE A 191 23.53 -16.06 1.31
N ARG A 192 23.15 -17.20 1.90
CA ARG A 192 24.06 -18.31 2.20
C ARG A 192 24.18 -19.31 1.04
N GLN A 193 23.08 -19.55 0.34
CA GLN A 193 22.96 -20.63 -0.65
C GLN A 193 22.95 -20.13 -2.10
N CYS A 194 22.67 -18.85 -2.38
CA CYS A 194 22.49 -18.34 -3.74
C CYS A 194 23.51 -17.26 -4.13
N PRO A 195 24.19 -17.40 -5.29
CA PRO A 195 25.14 -16.39 -5.75
C PRO A 195 24.42 -15.12 -6.28
N GLY A 196 24.96 -13.94 -5.95
CA GLY A 196 24.54 -12.66 -6.56
C GLY A 196 23.39 -11.91 -5.85
N THR A 197 23.07 -12.26 -4.61
CA THR A 197 22.06 -11.55 -3.80
C THR A 197 22.54 -10.16 -3.36
N ARG A 198 21.66 -9.15 -3.39
CA ARG A 198 21.94 -7.76 -2.96
C ARG A 198 20.98 -7.32 -1.85
N MET A 199 20.86 -8.17 -0.83
CA MET A 199 19.86 -8.06 0.25
C MET A 199 20.47 -7.74 1.62
N ASP A 200 21.78 -7.95 1.75
CA ASP A 200 22.59 -7.64 2.91
C ASP A 200 23.51 -6.48 2.52
N GLY A 201 23.12 -5.26 2.91
CA GLY A 201 23.80 -4.02 2.49
C GLY A 201 25.10 -3.78 3.27
N ASN A 202 25.13 -4.19 4.53
CA ASN A 202 26.20 -4.06 5.50
C ASN A 202 27.07 -5.32 5.64
N HIS A 203 26.70 -6.43 4.99
CA HIS A 203 27.40 -7.71 5.01
C HIS A 203 27.53 -8.31 6.42
N ASP A 204 26.54 -8.08 7.28
CA ASP A 204 26.52 -8.58 8.66
C ASP A 204 25.82 -9.93 8.81
N GLY A 205 25.31 -10.49 7.71
CA GLY A 205 24.60 -11.76 7.68
C GLY A 205 23.12 -11.65 8.04
N VAL A 206 22.59 -10.43 8.23
CA VAL A 206 21.17 -10.15 8.49
C VAL A 206 20.55 -9.45 7.26
N PRO A 207 19.97 -10.21 6.33
CA PRO A 207 19.36 -9.63 5.14
C PRO A 207 18.02 -8.98 5.48
N CYS A 208 17.70 -7.87 4.82
CA CYS A 208 16.36 -7.26 4.90
C CYS A 208 15.90 -6.85 6.32
N GLU A 209 16.82 -6.29 7.11
CA GLU A 209 16.63 -5.72 8.45
C GLU A 209 15.42 -4.78 8.59
N SER A 210 15.03 -4.11 7.49
CA SER A 210 13.95 -3.11 7.48
C SER A 210 12.57 -3.67 7.10
N GLN A 211 12.48 -4.93 6.63
CA GLN A 211 11.22 -5.51 6.13
C GLN A 211 10.88 -6.86 6.76
N TRP A 212 11.86 -7.74 6.91
CA TRP A 212 11.62 -9.13 7.31
C TRP A 212 12.38 -9.51 8.57
N CYS A 213 13.62 -9.08 8.73
CA CYS A 213 14.47 -9.36 9.88
C CYS A 213 14.50 -8.17 10.86
N THR A 214 13.32 -7.70 11.30
CA THR A 214 13.18 -6.49 12.14
C THR A 214 13.40 -6.75 13.65
N GLY A 215 14.10 -7.83 14.01
CA GLY A 215 14.35 -8.17 15.41
C GLY A 215 15.24 -9.40 15.51
N GLU A 216 16.54 -9.18 15.70
CA GLU A 216 17.43 -9.88 16.64
C GLU A 216 18.85 -9.33 16.41
N ALA A 217 19.14 -8.20 17.06
CA ALA A 217 20.49 -7.79 17.40
C ALA A 217 20.52 -7.66 18.93
N ASP A 218 20.45 -8.81 19.60
CA ASP A 218 21.01 -9.05 20.94
C ASP A 218 21.27 -10.56 21.11
#